data_AF-A0A1J3GU53-F1
#
_entry.id   AF-A0A1J3GU53-F1
#
_cell.length_a   1.000
_cell.length_b   1.000
_cell.length_c   1.000
_cell.angle_alpha   90.00
_cell.angle_beta   90.00
_cell.angle_gamma   90.00
#
_symmetry.space_group_name_H-M   'P 1'
#
loop_
_entity.id
_entity.type
_entity.pdbx_description
1 polymer ?
#
loop_
_entity_poly.entity_id
_entity_poly.type
_entity_poly.pdbx_seq_one_letter_code
_entity_poly.pdbx_strand_id
1 'polypeptide(L)'
;PESPSFDDTGMPSVPRKWKGICQEGENFSSSSCNRKLIGARFFIRGHRVANSPQESPNMPREYISARDSTGHGTHTASTVGGSSVSMASVLGNGAGVAR
;
A
#
# COMPACT_ATOMS: atom_id res chain seq x y z
N PRO A 1 -0.29 -0.48 -4.71
CA PRO A 1 -1.77 -0.34 -4.62
C PRO A 1 -2.53 -1.44 -5.41
N GLU A 2 -1.84 -2.10 -6.33
CA GLU A 2 -2.36 -2.98 -7.36
C GLU A 2 -2.59 -4.42 -6.89
N SER A 3 -2.29 -4.73 -5.62
CA SER A 3 -2.53 -6.06 -5.07
C SER A 3 -4.02 -6.41 -5.14
N PRO A 4 -4.37 -7.67 -5.49
CA PRO A 4 -5.76 -8.14 -5.44
C PRO A 4 -6.43 -7.95 -4.06
N SER A 5 -5.66 -7.97 -2.97
CA SER A 5 -6.15 -7.68 -1.62
C SER A 5 -6.65 -6.23 -1.46
N PHE A 6 -6.34 -5.34 -2.39
CA PHE A 6 -6.76 -3.94 -2.39
C PHE A 6 -7.79 -3.61 -3.48
N ASP A 7 -8.33 -4.64 -4.13
CA ASP A 7 -9.46 -4.50 -5.03
C ASP A 7 -10.71 -4.00 -4.29
N ASP A 8 -11.48 -3.15 -4.96
CA ASP A 8 -12.66 -2.48 -4.39
C ASP A 8 -14.00 -2.99 -4.94
N THR A 9 -13.99 -4.12 -5.65
CA THR A 9 -15.21 -4.76 -6.13
C THR A 9 -16.13 -5.07 -4.96
N GLY A 10 -17.39 -4.66 -5.08
CA GLY A 10 -18.39 -4.82 -4.02
C GLY A 10 -18.26 -3.85 -2.84
N MET A 11 -17.25 -2.98 -2.80
CA MET A 11 -17.14 -1.95 -1.76
C MET A 11 -18.10 -0.78 -2.00
N PRO A 12 -18.78 -0.28 -0.96
CA PRO A 12 -19.63 0.91 -1.07
C PRO A 12 -18.78 2.17 -1.32
N SER A 13 -19.44 3.27 -1.70
CA SER A 13 -18.78 4.58 -1.82
C SER A 13 -18.08 4.99 -0.52
N VAL A 14 -16.95 5.69 -0.63
CA VAL A 14 -16.18 6.18 0.51
C VAL A 14 -17.08 7.00 1.46
N PRO A 15 -17.06 6.75 2.78
CA PRO A 15 -17.90 7.48 3.73
C PRO A 15 -17.68 8.99 3.65
N ARG A 16 -18.76 9.80 3.57
CA ARG A 16 -18.69 11.27 3.45
C ARG A 16 -17.92 11.96 4.60
N LYS A 17 -17.86 11.30 5.77
CA LYS A 17 -17.11 11.75 6.94
C LYS A 17 -15.60 11.59 6.80
N TRP A 18 -15.12 10.74 5.88
CA TRP A 18 -13.69 10.58 5.61
C TRP A 18 -13.15 11.85 4.96
N LYS A 19 -12.10 12.43 5.56
CA LYS A 19 -11.41 13.65 5.08
C LYS A 19 -9.93 13.40 4.76
N GLY A 20 -9.52 12.14 4.70
CA GLY A 20 -8.19 11.76 4.25
C GLY A 20 -7.97 12.12 2.78
N ILE A 21 -6.72 12.07 2.35
CA ILE A 21 -6.33 12.35 0.96
C ILE A 21 -5.65 11.12 0.35
N CYS A 22 -5.60 11.09 -0.98
CA CYS A 22 -4.66 10.26 -1.71
C CYS A 22 -3.50 11.16 -2.16
N GLN A 23 -2.41 11.18 -1.38
CA GLN A 23 -1.27 12.02 -1.68
C GLN A 23 -0.49 11.48 -2.89
N GLU A 24 -0.32 12.31 -3.92
CA GLU A 24 0.46 11.96 -5.10
C GLU A 24 1.97 11.98 -4.82
N GLY A 25 2.72 11.18 -5.57
CA GLY A 25 4.17 11.07 -5.46
C GLY A 25 4.75 10.14 -6.54
N GLU A 26 6.01 9.74 -6.35
CA GLU A 26 6.70 8.82 -7.26
C GLU A 26 5.91 7.51 -7.45
N ASN A 27 5.54 7.23 -8.70
CA ASN A 27 4.75 6.06 -9.10
C ASN A 27 3.45 5.88 -8.29
N PHE A 28 2.85 6.97 -7.83
CA PHE A 28 1.60 6.94 -7.06
C PHE A 28 0.76 8.18 -7.36
N SER A 29 -0.38 7.98 -8.00
CA SER A 29 -1.32 9.05 -8.39
C SER A 29 -2.55 9.05 -7.48
N SER A 30 -3.38 10.09 -7.59
CA SER A 30 -4.69 10.13 -6.92
C SER A 30 -5.60 8.94 -7.30
N SER A 31 -5.47 8.42 -8.53
CA SER A 31 -6.16 7.22 -8.99
C SER A 31 -5.64 5.90 -8.41
N SER A 32 -4.56 5.93 -7.63
CA SER A 32 -4.06 4.76 -6.89
C SER A 32 -4.90 4.43 -5.65
N CYS A 33 -5.70 5.39 -5.18
CA CYS A 33 -6.73 5.15 -4.18
C CYS A 33 -8.05 4.79 -4.85
N ASN A 34 -8.87 4.00 -4.14
CA ASN A 34 -10.15 3.50 -4.62
C ASN A 34 -11.13 3.39 -3.43
N ARG A 35 -12.24 2.65 -3.56
CA ARG A 35 -13.20 2.47 -2.45
C ARG A 35 -12.70 1.53 -1.34
N LYS A 36 -11.57 0.84 -1.55
CA LYS A 36 -10.89 -0.03 -0.58
C LYS A 36 -9.73 0.69 0.11
N LEU A 37 -8.74 1.13 -0.66
CA LEU A 37 -7.68 2.04 -0.22
C LEU A 37 -8.17 3.48 -0.34
N ILE A 38 -8.90 3.96 0.67
CA ILE A 38 -9.59 5.27 0.63
C ILE A 38 -8.69 6.47 0.93
N GLY A 39 -7.42 6.25 1.28
CA GLY A 39 -6.46 7.30 1.53
C GLY A 39 -5.05 6.76 1.68
N ALA A 40 -4.07 7.57 1.30
CA ALA A 40 -2.66 7.23 1.29
C ALA A 40 -1.83 8.49 1.53
N ARG A 41 -0.83 8.38 2.40
CA ARG A 41 0.05 9.49 2.77
C ARG A 41 1.41 8.94 3.16
N PHE A 42 2.46 9.72 2.92
CA PHE A 42 3.82 9.37 3.30
C PHE A 42 4.51 10.54 4.00
N PHE A 43 5.49 10.23 4.84
CA PHE A 43 6.15 11.21 5.70
C PHE A 43 7.67 11.01 5.66
N ILE A 44 8.34 11.70 4.74
CA ILE A 44 9.77 11.49 4.46
C ILE A 44 10.69 12.56 5.06
N ARG A 45 10.14 13.69 5.53
CA ARG A 45 10.96 14.83 5.99
C ARG A 45 11.89 14.48 7.16
N GLY A 46 11.37 13.79 8.18
CA GLY A 46 12.18 13.36 9.33
C GLY A 46 13.26 12.35 8.93
N HIS A 47 12.90 11.38 8.08
CA HIS A 47 13.83 10.39 7.55
C HIS A 47 15.01 11.06 6.81
N ARG A 48 14.75 12.04 5.95
CA ARG A 48 15.80 12.79 5.21
C ARG A 48 16.71 13.65 6.09
N VAL A 49 16.24 14.05 7.28
CA VAL A 49 17.06 14.81 8.24
C VAL A 49 17.91 13.86 9.07
N ALA A 50 17.33 12.73 9.51
CA ALA A 50 18.04 11.72 10.30
C ALA A 50 19.07 10.95 9.46
N ASN A 51 18.77 10.74 8.19
CA ASN A 51 19.62 10.03 7.24
C ASN A 51 20.12 11.02 6.18
N SER A 52 21.37 11.45 6.32
CA SER A 52 22.16 12.10 5.25
C SER A 52 22.21 11.19 4.01
N PRO A 53 22.53 11.69 2.80
CA PRO A 53 22.36 10.97 1.53
C PRO A 53 23.42 9.88 1.31
N GLN A 54 23.52 8.93 2.23
CA GLN A 54 24.07 7.62 1.99
C GLN A 54 22.90 6.69 1.73
N GLU A 55 22.36 6.78 0.51
CA GLU A 55 21.69 5.64 -0.10
C GLU A 55 22.71 4.50 -0.08
N SER A 56 22.61 3.62 0.93
CA SER A 56 23.43 2.41 0.94
C SER A 56 23.14 1.66 -0.35
N PRO A 57 24.15 1.26 -1.14
CA PRO A 57 23.93 0.57 -2.41
C PRO A 57 23.15 -0.75 -2.26
N ASN A 58 23.02 -1.26 -1.02
CA ASN A 58 22.28 -2.47 -0.69
C ASN A 58 20.87 -2.21 -0.11
N MET A 59 20.44 -0.96 0.05
CA MET A 59 19.08 -0.66 0.50
C MET A 59 18.10 -0.65 -0.69
N PRO A 60 16.89 -1.22 -0.54
CA PRO A 60 15.85 -1.05 -1.53
C PRO A 60 15.57 0.44 -1.71
N ARG A 61 15.54 0.90 -2.95
CA ARG A 61 15.16 2.28 -3.25
C ARG A 61 13.75 2.54 -2.72
N GLU A 62 13.61 3.54 -1.86
CA GLU A 62 12.30 3.98 -1.38
C GLU A 62 11.63 4.88 -2.42
N TYR A 63 10.31 4.82 -2.50
CA TYR A 63 9.54 5.76 -3.30
C TYR A 63 9.30 7.03 -2.49
N ILE A 64 9.42 8.19 -3.13
CA ILE A 64 8.90 9.44 -2.56
C ILE A 64 7.37 9.47 -2.78
N SER A 65 6.66 8.50 -2.19
CA SER A 65 5.22 8.33 -2.22
C SER A 65 4.74 7.35 -1.15
N ALA A 66 3.44 7.06 -1.12
CA ALA A 66 2.86 6.02 -0.27
C ALA A 66 3.02 4.59 -0.84
N ARG A 67 3.76 4.43 -1.94
CA ARG A 67 4.04 3.10 -2.51
C ARG A 67 5.06 2.37 -1.64
N ASP A 68 4.73 1.13 -1.30
CA ASP A 68 5.61 0.23 -0.59
C ASP A 68 6.63 -0.41 -1.55
N SER A 69 7.93 -0.22 -1.28
CA SER A 69 9.03 -0.83 -2.03
C SER A 69 9.53 -2.16 -1.43
N THR A 70 9.08 -2.52 -0.22
CA THR A 70 9.62 -3.67 0.55
C THR A 70 8.61 -4.81 0.70
N GLY A 71 7.33 -4.48 0.88
CA GLY A 71 6.24 -5.45 1.04
C GLY A 71 5.72 -5.58 2.47
N HIS A 72 6.43 -5.12 3.51
CA HIS A 72 5.96 -5.25 4.90
C HIS A 72 4.63 -4.52 5.11
N GLY A 73 4.53 -3.28 4.63
CA GLY A 73 3.30 -2.49 4.74
C GLY A 73 2.14 -3.14 3.98
N THR A 74 2.41 -3.65 2.78
CA THR A 74 1.45 -4.38 1.96
C THR A 74 0.95 -5.64 2.66
N HIS A 75 1.85 -6.45 3.21
CA HIS A 75 1.52 -7.67 3.95
C HIS A 75 0.63 -7.35 5.16
N THR A 76 1.09 -6.45 6.04
CA THR A 76 0.32 -6.05 7.25
C THR A 76 -1.05 -5.48 6.90
N ALA A 77 -1.14 -4.59 5.92
CA ALA A 77 -2.41 -3.99 5.51
C ALA A 77 -3.37 -5.03 4.93
N SER A 78 -2.87 -5.98 4.13
CA SER A 78 -3.68 -7.07 3.57
C SER A 78 -4.19 -8.05 4.63
N THR A 79 -3.47 -8.23 5.75
CA THR A 79 -3.92 -9.08 6.87
C THR A 79 -5.03 -8.42 7.68
N VAL A 80 -4.96 -7.10 7.89
CA VAL A 80 -5.95 -6.38 8.73
C VAL A 80 -7.23 -6.09 7.97
N GLY A 81 -7.12 -5.78 6.68
CA GLY A 81 -8.24 -5.30 5.91
C GLY A 81 -8.14 -5.64 4.44
N GLY A 82 -7.57 -6.79 4.08
CA GLY A 82 -7.55 -7.28 2.70
C GLY A 82 -8.96 -7.55 2.17
N SER A 83 -9.13 -7.49 0.85
CA SER A 83 -10.26 -8.07 0.16
C SER A 83 -10.03 -9.57 0.00
N SER A 84 -11.09 -10.36 -0.08
CA SER A 84 -10.98 -11.81 -0.25
C SER A 84 -10.31 -12.13 -1.59
N VAL A 85 -9.16 -12.83 -1.54
CA VAL A 85 -8.44 -13.29 -2.73
C VAL A 85 -8.47 -14.81 -2.76
N SER A 86 -9.18 -15.39 -3.72
CA SER A 86 -9.25 -16.84 -3.91
C SER A 86 -7.96 -17.39 -4.52
N MET A 87 -7.68 -18.66 -4.23
CA MET A 87 -6.49 -19.38 -4.74
C MET A 87 -5.17 -18.69 -4.38
N ALA A 88 -5.14 -17.95 -3.26
CA ALA A 88 -3.92 -17.35 -2.76
C ALA A 88 -3.01 -18.45 -2.20
N SER A 89 -1.73 -18.41 -2.57
CA SER A 89 -0.70 -19.31 -2.06
C SER A 89 0.69 -18.69 -2.25
N VAL A 90 1.68 -19.18 -1.52
CA VAL A 90 3.10 -18.85 -1.75
C VAL A 90 3.78 -20.10 -2.30
N LEU A 91 4.08 -20.11 -3.60
CA LEU A 91 4.67 -21.26 -4.29
C LEU A 91 3.87 -22.57 -4.06
N GLY A 92 2.53 -22.46 -3.97
CA GLY A 92 1.64 -23.59 -3.69
C GLY A 92 1.39 -23.89 -2.21
N ASN A 93 2.16 -23.29 -1.29
CA ASN A 93 1.95 -23.46 0.15
C ASN A 93 0.86 -22.51 0.67
N GLY A 94 0.11 -22.98 1.67
CA GLY A 94 -0.96 -22.18 2.29
C GLY A 94 -2.12 -21.86 1.35
N ALA A 95 -2.39 -22.74 0.37
CA ALA A 95 -3.43 -22.54 -0.61
C ALA A 95 -4.81 -22.32 0.05
N GLY A 96 -5.47 -21.22 -0.29
CA GLY A 96 -6.77 -20.88 0.27
C GLY A 96 -7.30 -19.53 -0.17
N VAL A 97 -8.14 -18.94 0.69
CA VAL A 97 -8.64 -17.58 0.53
C VAL A 97 -7.91 -16.67 1.51
N ALA A 98 -7.15 -15.70 1.00
CA ALA A 98 -6.54 -14.66 1.82
C ALA A 98 -7.55 -13.54 2.09
N ARG A 99 -7.59 -13.02 3.32
CA ARG A 99 -8.43 -11.88 3.75
C ARG A 99 -7.95 -11.34 5.09
#